data_AF-A0A497AGM5-F1
#
_entry.id   AF-A0A497AGM5-F1
#
_cell.length_a   1.000
_cell.length_b   1.000
_cell.length_c   1.000
_cell.angle_alpha   90.00
_cell.angle_beta   90.00
_cell.angle_gamma   90.00
#
_symmetry.space_group_name_H-M   'P 1'
#
loop_
_entity.id
_entity.type
_entity.pdbx_description
1 polymer ?
#
loop_
_entity_poly.entity_id
_entity_poly.type
_entity_poly.pdbx_seq_one_letter_code
_entity_poly.pdbx_strand_id
1 'polypeptide(L)'
;MVYLIHFDKPLGDLNNPRGRAQHYLGYADDLQARLEQHRSGNGSAIMAAVAEARIPWRVVRTWKGGRTLERKLKDQHNTPRFCPLCQLGRQSVLPLELENEARG
;
A
#
# COMPACT_ATOMS: atom_id res chain seq x y z
N MET A 1 2.93 16.71 -3.07
CA MET A 1 3.41 15.60 -2.21
C MET A 1 3.20 14.28 -2.92
N VAL A 2 4.18 13.39 -2.94
CA VAL A 2 4.00 12.01 -3.43
C VAL A 2 3.63 11.13 -2.25
N TYR A 3 2.70 10.18 -2.44
CA TYR A 3 2.20 9.32 -1.38
C TYR A 3 1.98 7.88 -1.87
N LEU A 4 2.18 6.94 -0.96
CA LEU A 4 1.96 5.52 -1.19
C LEU A 4 0.87 5.02 -0.24
N ILE A 5 -0.14 4.39 -0.81
CA ILE A 5 -1.18 3.66 -0.11
C ILE A 5 -0.90 2.16 -0.19
N HIS A 6 -1.10 1.46 0.92
CA HIS A 6 -1.17 0.01 0.98
C HIS A 6 -2.62 -0.43 1.17
N PHE A 7 -3.02 -1.46 0.43
CA PHE A 7 -4.31 -2.14 0.60
C PHE A 7 -4.11 -3.37 1.48
N ASP A 8 -4.96 -3.53 2.50
CA ASP A 8 -4.87 -4.66 3.43
C ASP A 8 -5.12 -6.00 2.72
N LYS A 9 -5.80 -5.99 1.57
CA LYS A 9 -5.93 -7.12 0.65
C LYS A 9 -5.61 -6.68 -0.79
N PRO A 10 -4.97 -7.54 -1.60
CA PRO A 10 -4.81 -7.27 -3.04
C PRO A 10 -6.17 -7.19 -3.74
N LEU A 11 -6.32 -6.21 -4.62
CA LEU A 11 -7.43 -6.03 -5.55
C LEU A 11 -7.10 -6.72 -6.89
N GLY A 12 -8.07 -7.39 -7.51
CA GLY A 12 -7.93 -8.04 -8.82
C GLY A 12 -7.69 -9.56 -8.72
N ASP A 13 -7.11 -10.15 -9.77
CA ASP A 13 -6.90 -11.59 -9.87
C ASP A 13 -5.66 -12.04 -9.09
N LEU A 14 -5.86 -12.82 -8.02
CA LEU A 14 -4.78 -13.31 -7.18
C LEU A 14 -3.84 -14.29 -7.90
N ASN A 15 -4.34 -14.98 -8.92
CA ASN A 15 -3.59 -15.95 -9.73
C ASN A 15 -2.77 -15.26 -10.85
N ASN A 16 -3.07 -14.01 -11.16
CA ASN A 16 -2.34 -13.23 -12.16
C ASN A 16 -1.61 -12.04 -11.51
N PRO A 17 -0.29 -12.13 -11.27
CA PRO A 17 0.48 -11.04 -10.67
C PRO A 17 0.39 -9.71 -11.41
N ARG A 18 0.17 -9.72 -12.74
CA ARG A 18 0.00 -8.51 -13.55
C ARG A 18 -1.45 -7.99 -13.54
N GLY A 19 -2.40 -8.81 -13.11
CA GLY A 19 -3.81 -8.50 -12.99
C GLY A 19 -4.25 -8.12 -11.57
N ARG A 20 -3.30 -7.87 -10.65
CA ARG A 20 -3.60 -7.46 -9.27
C ARG A 20 -2.83 -6.21 -8.84
N ALA A 21 -3.40 -5.48 -7.89
CA ALA A 21 -2.79 -4.34 -7.24
C ALA A 21 -2.96 -4.42 -5.72
N GLN A 22 -1.89 -4.16 -4.96
CA GLN A 22 -1.94 -4.02 -3.50
C GLN A 22 -1.49 -2.63 -3.03
N HIS A 23 -1.16 -1.76 -3.99
CA HIS A 23 -0.60 -0.45 -3.72
C HIS A 23 -1.14 0.57 -4.70
N TYR A 24 -1.27 1.80 -4.21
CA TYR A 24 -1.54 2.97 -5.03
C TYR A 24 -0.47 4.03 -4.76
N LEU A 25 0.24 4.45 -5.81
CA LEU A 25 1.25 5.50 -5.75
C LEU A 25 0.75 6.71 -6.53
N GLY A 26 0.65 7.85 -5.87
CA GLY A 26 0.09 9.06 -6.45
C GLY A 26 0.80 10.33 -6.02
N TYR A 27 0.46 11.41 -6.71
CA TYR A 27 0.84 12.78 -6.39
C TYR A 27 -0.41 13.61 -6.13
N ALA A 28 -0.33 14.55 -5.20
CA ALA A 28 -1.33 15.58 -4.98
C ALA A 28 -0.69 16.88 -4.46
N ASP A 29 -1.23 18.02 -4.89
CA ASP A 29 -0.90 19.33 -4.31
C ASP A 29 -1.53 19.46 -2.91
N ASP A 30 -2.82 19.10 -2.79
CA ASP A 30 -3.52 18.91 -1.52
C ASP A 30 -3.75 17.41 -1.26
N LEU A 31 -2.92 16.84 -0.38
CA LEU A 31 -3.01 15.43 -0.03
C LEU A 31 -4.30 15.11 0.74
N GLN A 32 -4.75 15.99 1.63
CA GLN A 32 -5.90 15.70 2.49
C GLN A 32 -7.18 15.64 1.66
N ALA A 33 -7.41 16.65 0.80
CA ALA A 33 -8.55 16.64 -0.12
C ALA A 33 -8.52 15.41 -1.04
N ARG A 34 -7.33 15.02 -1.51
CA ARG A 34 -7.17 13.84 -2.36
C ARG A 34 -7.49 12.53 -1.64
N LEU A 35 -7.10 12.39 -0.38
CA LEU A 35 -7.42 11.22 0.42
C LEU A 35 -8.92 11.11 0.70
N GLU A 36 -9.61 12.24 0.88
CA GLU A 36 -11.07 12.24 1.04
C GLU A 36 -11.78 11.77 -0.24
N GLN A 37 -11.35 12.24 -1.41
CA GLN A 37 -11.84 11.72 -2.70
C GLN A 37 -11.61 10.21 -2.83
N HIS A 38 -10.48 9.68 -2.35
CA HIS A 38 -10.23 8.24 -2.36
C HIS A 38 -11.15 7.49 -1.42
N ARG A 39 -11.47 8.04 -0.24
CA ARG A 39 -12.44 7.43 0.70
C ARG A 39 -13.84 7.37 0.11
N SER A 40 -14.24 8.39 -0.64
CA SER A 40 -15.54 8.44 -1.30
C SER A 40 -15.59 7.66 -2.64
N GLY A 41 -14.50 6.98 -3.03
CA GLY A 41 -14.41 6.26 -4.31
C GLY A 41 -14.23 7.15 -5.55
N ASN A 42 -14.12 8.47 -5.41
CA ASN A 42 -14.06 9.42 -6.53
C ASN A 42 -12.65 9.86 -6.92
N GLY A 43 -11.61 9.33 -6.28
CA GLY A 43 -10.24 9.77 -6.53
C GLY A 43 -9.59 9.15 -7.78
N SER A 44 -9.77 7.84 -8.02
CA SER A 44 -9.25 7.15 -9.20
C SER A 44 -9.96 5.82 -9.42
N ALA A 45 -9.92 5.26 -10.64
CA ALA A 45 -10.57 3.99 -10.95
C ALA A 45 -10.16 2.83 -10.02
N ILE A 46 -8.87 2.73 -9.68
CA ILE A 46 -8.40 1.71 -8.71
C ILE A 46 -9.00 1.97 -7.33
N MET A 47 -9.03 3.22 -6.86
CA MET A 47 -9.57 3.53 -5.53
C MET A 47 -11.09 3.41 -5.48
N ALA A 48 -11.80 3.64 -6.59
CA ALA A 48 -13.21 3.33 -6.75
C ALA A 48 -13.46 1.81 -6.57
N ALA A 49 -12.68 0.98 -7.26
CA ALA A 49 -12.76 -0.47 -7.13
C ALA A 49 -12.37 -0.98 -5.72
N VAL A 50 -11.38 -0.36 -5.07
CA VAL A 50 -11.04 -0.64 -3.66
C VAL A 50 -12.22 -0.33 -2.73
N ALA A 51 -12.89 0.81 -2.95
CA ALA A 51 -14.06 1.21 -2.17
C ALA A 51 -15.23 0.25 -2.39
N GLU A 52 -15.52 -0.11 -3.64
CA GLU A 52 -16.55 -1.09 -4.01
C GLU A 52 -16.29 -2.46 -3.38
N ALA A 53 -15.05 -2.94 -3.44
CA ALA A 53 -14.62 -4.19 -2.81
C ALA A 53 -14.50 -4.11 -1.28
N ARG A 54 -14.76 -2.94 -0.67
CA ARG A 54 -14.63 -2.66 0.77
C ARG A 54 -13.28 -3.07 1.34
N ILE A 55 -12.21 -2.85 0.58
CA ILE A 55 -10.85 -3.19 1.00
C ILE A 55 -10.30 -2.03 1.85
N PRO A 56 -9.93 -2.27 3.12
CA PRO A 56 -9.29 -1.25 3.93
C PRO A 56 -7.92 -0.86 3.35
N TRP A 57 -7.54 0.39 3.55
CA TRP A 57 -6.27 0.92 3.05
C TRP A 57 -5.73 2.01 3.95
N ARG A 58 -4.42 2.27 3.83
CA ARG A 58 -3.72 3.32 4.59
C ARG A 58 -2.59 3.93 3.80
N VAL A 59 -2.37 5.23 4.01
CA VAL A 59 -1.13 5.89 3.56
C VAL A 59 0.01 5.38 4.43
N VAL A 60 1.00 4.75 3.80
CA VAL A 60 2.13 4.11 4.51
C VAL A 60 3.43 4.88 4.34
N ARG A 61 3.50 5.79 3.36
CA ARG A 61 4.69 6.63 3.14
C ARG A 61 4.34 7.86 2.31
N THR A 62 5.05 8.95 2.58
CA THR A 62 4.99 10.19 1.80
C THR A 62 6.40 10.70 1.48
N TRP A 63 6.54 11.40 0.35
CA TRP A 63 7.80 12.06 -0.06
C TRP A 63 7.54 13.48 -0.50
N LYS A 64 8.39 14.41 -0.03
CA LYS A 64 8.45 15.76 -0.61
C LYS A 64 8.83 15.64 -2.09
N GLY A 65 8.01 16.23 -2.96
CA GLY A 65 8.21 16.14 -4.40
C GLY A 65 6.94 16.29 -5.21
N GLY A 66 7.15 16.33 -6.52
CA GLY A 66 6.16 16.57 -7.57
C GLY A 66 5.81 15.34 -8.40
N ARG A 67 5.05 15.56 -9.48
CA ARG A 67 4.74 14.56 -10.53
C ARG A 67 5.98 13.88 -11.12
N THR A 68 7.11 14.59 -11.21
CA THR A 68 8.39 14.01 -11.68
C THR A 68 8.90 12.90 -10.76
N LEU A 69 8.79 13.07 -9.44
CA LEU A 69 9.19 12.05 -8.48
C LEU A 69 8.22 10.86 -8.52
N GLU A 70 6.92 11.12 -8.61
CA GLU A 70 5.90 10.08 -8.75
C GLU A 70 6.16 9.19 -9.97
N ARG A 71 6.44 9.79 -11.13
CA ARG A 71 6.83 9.04 -12.34
C ARG A 71 8.10 8.20 -12.13
N LYS A 72 9.16 8.80 -11.59
CA LYS A 72 10.42 8.06 -11.27
C LYS A 72 10.21 6.86 -10.36
N LEU A 73 9.27 6.95 -9.41
CA LEU A 73 8.95 5.84 -8.52
C LEU A 73 8.08 4.78 -9.22
N LYS A 74 7.15 5.18 -10.10
CA LYS A 74 6.33 4.26 -10.92
C LYS A 74 7.18 3.44 -11.90
N ASP A 75 8.13 4.09 -12.57
CA ASP A 75 8.99 3.48 -13.59
C ASP A 75 9.91 2.38 -13.02
N GLN A 76 10.10 2.34 -11.70
CA GLN A 76 10.85 1.26 -11.06
C GLN A 76 10.07 -0.05 -10.97
N HIS A 77 8.75 -0.03 -11.20
CA HIS A 77 7.85 -1.20 -11.15
C HIS A 77 8.02 -2.07 -9.88
N ASN A 78 8.40 -1.46 -8.76
CA ASN A 78 8.80 -2.17 -7.55
C ASN A 78 8.20 -1.56 -6.28
N THR A 79 6.94 -1.14 -6.38
CA THR A 79 6.19 -0.47 -5.31
C THR A 79 6.26 -1.18 -3.94
N PRO A 80 6.25 -2.53 -3.84
CA PRO A 80 6.39 -3.21 -2.55
C PRO A 80 7.68 -2.89 -1.78
N ARG A 81 8.78 -2.50 -2.46
CA ARG A 81 10.02 -2.07 -1.80
C ARG A 81 9.93 -0.72 -1.12
N PHE A 82 8.96 0.10 -1.54
CA PHE A 82 8.71 1.40 -0.92
C PHE A 82 7.69 1.32 0.22
N CYS A 83 6.96 0.20 0.35
CA CYS A 83 5.96 0.01 1.39
C CYS A 83 6.60 -0.54 2.68
N PRO A 84 6.61 0.21 3.79
CA PRO A 84 7.18 -0.29 5.05
C PRO A 84 6.46 -1.55 5.56
N LEU A 85 5.14 -1.68 5.36
CA LEU A 85 4.40 -2.87 5.80
C LEU A 85 4.83 -4.14 5.04
N CYS A 86 5.02 -4.05 3.72
CA CYS A 86 5.52 -5.17 2.93
C CYS A 86 7.00 -5.48 3.23
N GLN A 87 7.81 -4.47 3.59
CA GLN A 87 9.19 -4.71 4.01
C GLN A 87 9.26 -5.39 5.38
N LEU A 88 8.40 -5.00 6.35
CA LEU A 88 8.32 -5.63 7.66
C LEU A 88 7.86 -7.09 7.59
N GLY A 89 6.82 -7.38 6.78
CA GLY A 89 6.36 -8.76 6.56
C GLY A 89 7.38 -9.66 5.87
N ARG A 90 8.43 -9.09 5.25
CA ARG A 90 9.57 -9.83 4.70
C ARG A 90 10.62 -10.19 5.76
N GLN A 91 10.58 -9.53 6.93
CA GLN A 91 11.57 -9.70 8.00
C GLN A 91 11.15 -10.68 9.10
N SER A 92 10.04 -11.41 8.96
CA SER A 92 9.62 -12.38 9.98
C SER A 92 10.23 -13.77 9.73
N VAL A 93 11.44 -13.98 10.24
CA VAL A 93 11.81 -15.26 10.86
C VAL A 93 12.29 -14.96 12.27
N LEU A 94 11.52 -15.41 13.26
CA LEU A 94 12.00 -16.03 14.49
C LEU A 94 10.73 -16.60 15.19
N PRO A 95 10.61 -17.93 15.31
CA PRO A 95 9.59 -18.52 16.18
C PRO A 95 9.84 -18.05 17.62
N LEU A 96 8.79 -17.58 18.28
CA LEU A 96 8.78 -17.48 19.74
C LEU A 96 8.71 -18.91 20.26
N GLU A 97 9.86 -19.52 20.51
CA GLU A 97 9.95 -20.79 21.21
C GLU A 97 9.39 -20.65 22.64
N LEU A 98 8.60 -21.66 23.00
CA LEU A 98 7.96 -21.90 24.27
C LEU A 98 8.94 -21.82 25.46
N GLU A 99 9.04 -20.67 26.11
CA GLU A 99 9.50 -20.59 27.49
C GLU A 99 8.27 -20.60 28.41
N ASN A 100 7.76 -21.79 28.75
CA ASN A 100 6.90 -21.98 29.93
C ASN A 100 6.67 -23.45 30.31
N GLU A 101 7.71 -24.29 30.31
CA GLU A 101 7.68 -25.58 31.03
C GLU A 101 9.04 -25.84 31.70
N ALA A 102 9.35 -25.04 32.73
CA ALA A 102 10.41 -25.34 33.70
C ALA A 102 10.01 -24.86 35.10
N ARG A 103 8.80 -25.23 35.53
CA ARG A 103 8.35 -25.26 36.93
C ARG A 103 7.36 -26.40 37.11
N GLY A 104 7.90 -27.61 37.25
CA GLY A 104 7.23 -28.83 37.68
C GLY A 104 8.27 -29.72 38.33
#